data_AF-A0A226MW59-F1
#
_entry.id   AF-A0A226MW59-F1
#
_cell.length_a   1.000
_cell.length_b   1.000
_cell.length_c   1.000
_cell.angle_alpha   90.00
_cell.angle_beta   90.00
_cell.angle_gamma   90.00
#
_symmetry.space_group_name_H-M   'P 1'
#
loop_
_entity.id
_entity.type
_entity.pdbx_description
1 polymer ?
#
loop_
_entity_poly.entity_id
_entity_poly.type
_entity_poly.pdbx_seq_one_letter_code
_entity_poly.pdbx_strand_id
1 'polypeptide(L)'
;CFSPFSPKERTAQMTEFLLRDFIPRYEEVFINVLERNMQAGDLVLLNIESSSSPSIIFKHAAVYCGEGEVIHFQDTGNLRRGRIIKEGFQVMKDQRGKCQVLRKKSGVNPETFKNKVKLLMNSTAEYRLLRNNCINFALYLLDLGRFSFQTVSMKP
;
A
#
# COMPACT_ATOMS: atom_id res chain seq x y z
N CYS A 1 17.55 9.91 2.31
CA CYS A 1 17.36 9.81 0.85
C CYS A 1 18.54 9.11 0.19
N PHE A 2 18.44 7.83 -0.16
CA PHE A 2 19.32 7.24 -1.20
C PHE A 2 18.50 6.30 -2.08
N SER A 3 17.51 6.89 -2.75
CA SER A 3 17.16 6.45 -4.10
C SER A 3 18.13 7.20 -5.03
N PRO A 4 18.83 6.54 -5.96
CA PRO A 4 19.70 7.23 -6.92
C PRO A 4 18.92 8.18 -7.84
N PHE A 5 17.58 8.14 -7.77
CA PHE A 5 16.69 8.87 -8.63
C PHE A 5 16.22 10.19 -7.99
N SER A 6 16.26 11.26 -8.79
CA SER A 6 15.61 12.52 -8.50
C SER A 6 14.10 12.35 -8.26
N PRO A 7 13.41 13.32 -7.64
CA PRO A 7 11.96 13.27 -7.48
C PRO A 7 11.22 13.03 -8.81
N LYS A 8 11.65 13.70 -9.89
CA LYS A 8 11.06 13.56 -11.23
C LYS A 8 11.21 12.14 -11.79
N GLU A 9 12.39 11.53 -11.62
CA GLU A 9 12.63 10.16 -12.09
C GLU A 9 11.85 9.13 -11.28
N ARG A 10 11.69 9.34 -9.96
CA ARG A 10 10.85 8.48 -9.12
C ARG A 10 9.40 8.54 -9.54
N THR A 11 8.92 9.76 -9.78
CA THR A 11 7.60 10.05 -10.33
C THR A 11 7.40 9.31 -11.65
N ALA A 12 8.28 9.48 -12.64
CA ALA A 12 8.17 8.82 -13.94
C ALA A 12 8.15 7.28 -13.85
N GLN A 13 9.08 6.69 -13.08
CA GLN A 13 9.15 5.24 -12.89
C GLN A 13 7.92 4.67 -12.18
N MET A 14 7.36 5.39 -11.20
CA MET A 14 6.14 4.98 -10.53
C MET A 14 4.92 5.12 -11.45
N THR A 15 4.85 6.18 -12.27
CA THR A 15 3.81 6.29 -13.32
C THR A 15 3.84 5.05 -14.21
N GLU A 16 5.03 4.68 -14.68
CA GLU A 16 5.20 3.55 -15.58
C GLU A 16 4.78 2.23 -14.92
N PHE A 17 5.23 1.98 -13.68
CA PHE A 17 4.79 0.81 -12.90
C PHE A 17 3.26 0.77 -12.73
N LEU A 18 2.64 1.90 -12.40
CA LEU A 18 1.19 1.98 -12.25
C LEU A 18 0.45 1.66 -13.55
N LEU A 19 0.90 2.23 -14.67
CA LEU A 19 0.25 2.08 -15.98
C LEU A 19 0.48 0.70 -16.60
N ARG A 20 1.68 0.14 -16.46
CA ARG A 20 2.02 -1.16 -17.07
C ARG A 20 1.60 -2.36 -16.23
N ASP A 21 1.76 -2.29 -14.91
CA ASP A 21 1.61 -3.47 -14.05
C ASP A 21 0.31 -3.43 -13.24
N PHE A 22 -0.02 -2.29 -12.64
CA PHE A 22 -1.10 -2.21 -11.66
C PHE A 22 -2.48 -1.97 -12.29
N ILE A 23 -2.63 -0.92 -13.10
CA ILE A 23 -3.93 -0.50 -13.68
C ILE A 23 -4.55 -1.59 -14.56
N PRO A 24 -3.81 -2.26 -15.46
CA PRO A 24 -4.39 -3.33 -16.29
C PRO A 24 -4.96 -4.48 -15.46
N ARG A 25 -4.32 -4.81 -14.33
CA ARG A 25 -4.78 -5.85 -13.40
C ARG A 25 -5.91 -5.38 -12.49
N TYR A 26 -6.09 -4.07 -12.35
CA TYR A 26 -7.03 -3.47 -11.42
C TYR A 26 -8.49 -3.58 -11.92
N GLU A 27 -8.74 -3.32 -13.20
CA GLU A 27 -10.11 -3.30 -13.76
C GLU A 27 -10.78 -4.69 -13.76
N GLU A 28 -9.98 -5.74 -13.98
CA GLU A 28 -10.48 -7.12 -13.97
C GLU A 28 -10.76 -7.61 -12.55
N VAL A 29 -9.95 -7.22 -11.57
CA VAL A 29 -9.93 -7.84 -10.23
C VAL A 29 -10.69 -7.03 -9.18
N PHE A 30 -10.85 -5.73 -9.36
CA PHE A 30 -11.43 -4.84 -8.37
C PHE A 30 -12.68 -4.09 -8.86
N ILE A 31 -13.49 -3.66 -7.91
CA ILE A 31 -14.59 -2.69 -8.11
C ILE A 31 -14.39 -1.50 -7.19
N ASN A 32 -14.86 -0.33 -7.62
CA ASN A 32 -14.92 0.85 -6.77
C ASN A 32 -16.02 0.67 -5.72
N VAL A 33 -15.73 1.06 -4.48
CA VAL A 33 -16.71 1.13 -3.40
C VAL A 33 -16.66 2.50 -2.73
N LEU A 34 -17.79 2.92 -2.16
CA LEU A 34 -17.85 4.14 -1.37
C LEU A 34 -17.10 3.93 -0.05
N GLU A 35 -16.41 4.97 0.41
CA GLU A 35 -15.65 4.96 1.68
C GLU A 35 -16.51 4.52 2.88
N ARG A 36 -17.76 4.99 2.97
CA ARG A 36 -18.70 4.59 4.03
C ARG A 36 -19.09 3.10 4.01
N ASN A 37 -18.86 2.41 2.88
CA ASN A 37 -19.18 1.00 2.69
C ASN A 37 -17.92 0.11 2.80
N MET A 38 -16.79 0.69 3.24
CA MET A 38 -15.51 0.02 3.32
C MET A 38 -15.54 -1.15 4.30
N GLN A 39 -14.89 -2.24 3.92
CA GLN A 39 -14.82 -3.51 4.66
C GLN A 39 -13.37 -3.95 4.78
N ALA A 40 -13.08 -4.78 5.78
CA ALA A 40 -11.75 -5.33 5.96
C ALA A 40 -11.28 -6.07 4.69
N GLY A 41 -10.07 -5.78 4.24
CA GLY A 41 -9.53 -6.28 2.97
C GLY A 41 -9.81 -5.37 1.76
N ASP A 42 -10.51 -4.24 1.91
CA ASP A 42 -10.58 -3.24 0.86
C ASP A 42 -9.23 -2.51 0.71
N LEU A 43 -8.81 -2.33 -0.54
CA LEU A 43 -7.62 -1.59 -0.92
C LEU A 43 -7.93 -0.08 -0.95
N VAL A 44 -7.12 0.71 -0.27
CA VAL A 44 -7.22 2.16 -0.22
C VAL A 44 -6.04 2.76 -0.99
N LEU A 45 -6.34 3.50 -2.05
CA LEU A 45 -5.34 4.24 -2.84
C LEU A 45 -5.45 5.72 -2.50
N LEU A 46 -4.38 6.29 -1.94
CA LEU A 46 -4.31 7.70 -1.59
C LEU A 46 -3.42 8.45 -2.57
N ASN A 47 -3.90 9.59 -3.07
CA ASN A 47 -3.10 10.46 -3.93
C ASN A 47 -2.18 11.32 -3.07
N ILE A 48 -0.87 11.21 -3.19
CA ILE A 48 0.01 12.27 -2.68
C ILE A 48 -0.10 13.45 -3.66
N GLU A 49 -0.93 14.43 -3.30
CA GLU A 49 -0.90 15.73 -3.98
C GLU A 49 0.47 16.38 -3.71
N SER A 50 1.27 16.58 -4.76
CA SER A 50 2.46 17.41 -4.67
C SER A 50 2.04 18.85 -4.93
N SER A 51 2.35 19.76 -4.01
CA SER A 51 2.08 21.20 -4.12
C SER A 51 2.82 21.91 -5.27
N SER A 52 3.59 21.19 -6.09
CA SER A 52 4.50 21.75 -7.10
C SER A 52 4.40 21.13 -8.50
N SER A 53 3.42 20.25 -8.78
CA SER A 53 3.17 19.77 -10.16
C SER A 53 1.73 19.30 -10.38
N PRO A 54 1.10 19.62 -11.53
CA PRO A 54 -0.27 19.22 -11.87
C PRO A 54 -0.42 17.74 -12.22
N SER A 55 0.67 16.97 -12.22
CA SER A 55 0.67 15.54 -12.48
C SER A 55 0.50 14.75 -11.18
N ILE A 56 -0.65 14.09 -11.02
CA ILE A 56 -0.95 13.13 -9.94
C ILE A 56 -0.03 11.92 -10.08
N ILE A 57 0.98 11.72 -9.22
CA ILE A 57 1.82 10.53 -9.45
C ILE A 57 2.49 9.87 -8.22
N PHE A 58 1.85 9.89 -7.06
CA PHE A 58 2.09 8.77 -6.15
C PHE A 58 0.78 8.32 -5.52
N LYS A 59 0.33 7.13 -5.94
CA LYS A 59 -0.75 6.42 -5.28
C LYS A 59 -0.12 5.60 -4.16
N HIS A 60 -0.22 6.09 -2.93
CA HIS A 60 0.12 5.27 -1.76
C HIS A 60 -0.97 4.23 -1.58
N ALA A 61 -0.59 2.99 -1.31
CA ALA A 61 -1.53 1.90 -1.12
C ALA A 61 -1.54 1.45 0.35
N ALA A 62 -2.75 1.30 0.89
CA ALA A 62 -3.03 0.74 2.20
C ALA A 62 -4.16 -0.28 2.08
N VAL A 63 -4.34 -1.13 3.09
CA VAL A 63 -5.47 -2.06 3.16
C VAL A 63 -6.25 -1.80 4.45
N TYR A 64 -7.56 -1.66 4.34
CA TYR A 64 -8.42 -1.45 5.49
C TYR A 64 -8.50 -2.72 6.34
N CYS A 65 -8.29 -2.60 7.65
CA CYS A 65 -8.28 -3.70 8.59
C CYS A 65 -9.63 -3.92 9.29
N GLY A 66 -10.57 -2.99 9.15
CA GLY A 66 -11.76 -2.91 10.01
C GLY A 66 -11.57 -1.84 11.09
N GLU A 67 -12.66 -1.50 11.79
CA GLU A 67 -12.66 -0.63 12.99
C GLU A 67 -11.97 0.74 12.79
N GLY A 68 -12.02 1.29 11.58
CA GLY A 68 -11.40 2.58 11.27
C GLY A 68 -9.89 2.53 11.11
N GLU A 69 -9.27 1.35 10.99
CA GLU A 69 -7.82 1.20 10.86
C GLU A 69 -7.39 0.73 9.47
N VAL A 70 -6.19 1.15 9.05
CA VAL A 70 -5.52 0.72 7.82
C VAL A 70 -4.12 0.21 8.13
N ILE A 71 -3.65 -0.76 7.35
CA ILE A 71 -2.27 -1.22 7.36
C ILE A 71 -1.59 -0.88 6.03
N HIS A 72 -0.35 -0.41 6.08
CA HIS A 72 0.41 -0.02 4.90
C HIS A 72 1.91 -0.17 5.10
N PHE A 73 2.65 -0.03 4.01
CA PHE A 73 4.10 -0.11 3.99
C PHE A 73 4.69 1.13 3.35
N GLN A 74 5.61 1.80 4.04
CA GLN A 74 6.22 3.04 3.53
C GLN A 74 7.74 3.05 3.70
N ASP A 75 8.39 3.84 2.85
CA ASP A 75 9.80 4.18 3.00
C ASP A 75 10.00 5.01 4.27
N THR A 76 11.07 4.73 5.01
CA THR A 76 11.47 5.51 6.20
C THR A 76 12.52 6.57 5.87
N GLY A 77 12.97 6.68 4.62
CA GLY A 77 13.97 7.64 4.17
C GLY A 77 15.42 7.26 4.50
N ASN A 78 15.60 6.21 5.32
CA ASN A 78 16.89 5.72 5.82
C ASN A 78 17.23 4.34 5.24
N LEU A 79 18.35 4.23 4.51
CA LEU A 79 19.01 2.96 4.14
C LEU A 79 18.08 1.87 3.55
N ARG A 80 17.16 2.24 2.66
CA ARG A 80 16.15 1.33 2.07
C ARG A 80 15.32 0.55 3.11
N ARG A 81 15.21 1.03 4.35
CA ARG A 81 14.32 0.43 5.34
C ARG A 81 12.89 0.87 5.07
N GLY A 82 12.01 -0.09 4.88
CA GLY A 82 10.59 0.16 4.93
C GLY A 82 10.03 -0.11 6.33
N ARG A 83 8.89 0.49 6.62
CA ARG A 83 8.14 0.29 7.86
C ARG A 83 6.72 -0.14 7.52
N ILE A 84 6.28 -1.22 8.15
CA ILE A 84 4.88 -1.65 8.16
C ILE A 84 4.21 -0.91 9.31
N ILE A 85 3.11 -0.22 9.01
CA ILE A 85 2.42 0.66 9.95
C ILE A 85 0.93 0.29 9.90
N LYS A 86 0.31 0.16 11.08
CA LYS A 86 -1.13 0.12 11.23
C LYS A 86 -1.56 1.37 11.99
N GLU A 87 -2.46 2.14 11.42
CA GLU A 87 -2.91 3.43 11.98
C GLU A 87 -4.37 3.73 11.63
N GLY A 88 -4.93 4.79 12.22
CA GLY A 88 -6.28 5.23 11.93
C GLY A 88 -6.42 5.68 10.47
N PHE A 89 -7.47 5.22 9.79
CA PHE A 89 -7.80 5.60 8.43
C PHE A 89 -7.96 7.11 8.28
N GLN A 90 -8.65 7.76 9.22
CA GLN A 90 -8.83 9.21 9.20
C GLN A 90 -7.49 9.95 9.33
N VAL A 91 -6.59 9.48 10.20
CA VAL A 91 -5.24 10.05 10.37
C VAL A 91 -4.46 9.97 9.06
N MET A 92 -4.48 8.81 8.40
CA MET A 92 -3.82 8.64 7.11
C MET A 92 -4.40 9.55 6.04
N LYS A 93 -5.74 9.69 5.99
CA LYS A 93 -6.45 10.52 5.03
C LYS A 93 -6.18 12.01 5.24
N ASP A 94 -6.14 12.48 6.49
CA ASP A 94 -5.83 13.88 6.80
C ASP A 94 -4.41 14.25 6.36
N GLN A 95 -3.46 13.31 6.45
CA GLN A 95 -2.08 13.51 6.02
C GLN A 95 -1.87 13.41 4.51
N ARG A 96 -2.65 12.55 3.83
CA ARG A 96 -2.40 12.16 2.43
C ARG A 96 -3.49 12.62 1.46
N GLY A 97 -4.57 13.22 1.93
CA GLY A 97 -5.65 13.75 1.09
C GLY A 97 -6.62 12.68 0.59
N LYS A 98 -7.22 12.95 -0.58
CA LYS A 98 -8.31 12.13 -1.13
C LYS A 98 -7.85 10.70 -1.44
N CYS A 99 -8.76 9.76 -1.23
CA CYS A 99 -8.55 8.35 -1.50
C CYS A 99 -9.63 7.74 -2.38
N GLN A 100 -9.27 6.64 -3.04
CA GLN A 100 -10.15 5.75 -3.78
C GLN A 100 -10.17 4.39 -3.05
N VAL A 101 -11.34 3.81 -2.84
CA VAL A 101 -11.52 2.54 -2.13
C VAL A 101 -11.98 1.45 -3.09
N LEU A 102 -11.29 0.31 -3.03
CA LEU A 102 -11.35 -0.74 -4.02
C LEU A 102 -11.59 -2.09 -3.34
N ARG A 103 -12.60 -2.81 -3.81
CA ARG A 103 -12.93 -4.15 -3.31
C ARG A 103 -12.52 -5.20 -4.32
N LYS A 104 -11.78 -6.22 -3.85
CA LYS A 104 -11.47 -7.40 -4.65
C LYS A 104 -12.77 -8.17 -4.94
N LYS A 105 -13.10 -8.38 -6.23
CA LYS A 105 -14.36 -9.00 -6.67
C LYS A 105 -14.57 -10.40 -6.09
N SER A 106 -13.50 -11.20 -5.97
CA SER A 106 -13.57 -12.55 -5.40
C SER A 106 -13.72 -12.58 -3.87
N GLY A 107 -13.78 -11.42 -3.22
CA GLY A 107 -13.69 -11.31 -1.76
C GLY A 107 -12.30 -11.65 -1.21
N VAL A 108 -12.18 -11.51 0.11
CA VAL A 108 -10.97 -11.79 0.90
C VAL A 108 -11.35 -12.75 2.00
N ASN A 109 -10.54 -13.80 2.23
CA ASN A 109 -10.75 -14.71 3.35
C ASN A 109 -10.41 -13.97 4.67
N PRO A 110 -11.37 -13.76 5.60
CA PRO A 110 -11.13 -12.92 6.78
C PRO A 110 -10.05 -13.46 7.72
N GLU A 111 -10.00 -14.77 7.91
CA GLU A 111 -9.04 -15.42 8.81
C GLU A 111 -7.62 -15.32 8.27
N THR A 112 -7.44 -15.63 6.98
CA THR A 112 -6.14 -15.53 6.29
C THR A 112 -5.65 -14.09 6.29
N PHE A 113 -6.54 -13.13 6.01
CA PHE A 113 -6.20 -11.72 6.05
C PHE A 113 -5.76 -11.27 7.45
N LYS A 114 -6.52 -11.59 8.49
CA LYS A 114 -6.18 -11.26 9.89
C LYS A 114 -4.84 -11.88 10.31
N ASN A 115 -4.58 -13.13 9.92
CA ASN A 115 -3.32 -13.81 10.20
C ASN A 115 -2.13 -13.14 9.49
N LYS A 116 -2.29 -12.73 8.22
CA LYS A 116 -1.25 -11.97 7.50
C LYS A 116 -1.00 -10.59 8.12
N VAL A 117 -2.04 -9.88 8.52
CA VAL A 117 -1.91 -8.58 9.22
C VAL A 117 -1.06 -8.76 10.49
N LYS A 118 -1.38 -9.76 11.31
CA LYS A 118 -0.61 -10.07 12.54
C LYS A 118 0.85 -10.43 12.22
N LEU A 119 1.07 -11.26 11.20
CA LEU A 119 2.42 -11.64 10.77
C LEU A 119 3.25 -10.43 10.31
N LEU A 120 2.67 -9.60 9.45
CA LEU A 120 3.35 -8.47 8.84
C LEU A 120 3.64 -7.34 9.84
N MET A 121 2.75 -7.11 10.82
CA MET A 121 3.03 -6.18 11.92
C MET A 121 4.25 -6.59 12.75
N ASN A 122 4.63 -7.87 12.75
CA ASN A 122 5.81 -8.41 13.43
C ASN A 122 6.97 -8.69 12.45
N SER A 123 7.01 -7.99 11.32
CA SER A 123 7.99 -8.19 10.26
C SER A 123 8.73 -6.91 9.91
N THR A 124 9.90 -7.09 9.28
CA THR A 124 10.68 -6.01 8.66
C THR A 124 10.80 -6.26 7.16
N ALA A 125 10.94 -5.19 6.38
CA ALA A 125 11.10 -5.30 4.93
C ALA A 125 11.96 -4.16 4.37
N GLU A 126 12.76 -4.46 3.35
CA GLU A 126 13.49 -3.46 2.57
C GLU A 126 12.51 -2.76 1.61
N TYR A 127 12.47 -1.44 1.60
CA TYR A 127 11.68 -0.69 0.64
C TYR A 127 12.42 -0.60 -0.71
N ARG A 128 11.77 -1.02 -1.78
CA ARG A 128 12.23 -0.88 -3.16
C ARG A 128 11.11 -0.31 -4.02
N LEU A 129 11.36 0.88 -4.57
CA LEU A 129 10.37 1.68 -5.29
C LEU A 129 9.55 0.89 -6.33
N LEU A 130 10.18 -0.02 -7.08
CA LEU A 130 9.52 -0.77 -8.17
C LEU A 130 9.32 -2.26 -7.89
N ARG A 131 9.76 -2.78 -6.74
CA ARG A 131 9.76 -4.23 -6.48
C ARG A 131 9.26 -4.66 -5.10
N ASN A 132 9.32 -3.77 -4.11
CA ASN A 132 8.88 -4.04 -2.75
C ASN A 132 8.44 -2.72 -2.12
N ASN A 133 7.28 -2.23 -2.57
CA ASN A 133 6.71 -0.93 -2.21
C ASN A 133 5.32 -1.11 -1.56
N CYS A 134 4.62 -0.01 -1.28
CA CYS A 134 3.27 -0.02 -0.69
C CYS A 134 2.25 -0.84 -1.51
N ILE A 135 2.33 -0.80 -2.84
CA ILE A 135 1.42 -1.53 -3.72
C ILE A 135 1.68 -3.02 -3.65
N ASN A 136 2.95 -3.44 -3.73
CA ASN A 136 3.33 -4.85 -3.61
C ASN A 136 2.89 -5.43 -2.25
N PHE A 137 3.06 -4.66 -1.19
CA PHE A 137 2.58 -4.99 0.15
C PHE A 137 1.06 -5.19 0.20
N ALA A 138 0.30 -4.22 -0.32
CA ALA A 138 -1.15 -4.28 -0.32
C ALA A 138 -1.68 -5.45 -1.17
N LEU A 139 -1.10 -5.69 -2.35
CA LEU A 139 -1.46 -6.83 -3.19
C LEU A 139 -1.13 -8.18 -2.54
N TYR A 140 -0.02 -8.29 -1.81
CA TYR A 140 0.31 -9.50 -1.06
C TYR A 140 -0.70 -9.82 0.05
N LEU A 141 -1.16 -8.79 0.78
CA LEU A 141 -2.24 -8.93 1.77
C LEU A 141 -3.52 -9.49 1.14
N LEU A 142 -3.78 -9.17 -0.12
CA LEU A 142 -4.97 -9.56 -0.87
C LEU A 142 -4.81 -10.82 -1.74
N ASP A 143 -3.69 -11.55 -1.61
CA ASP A 143 -3.40 -12.75 -2.40
C ASP A 143 -3.29 -12.49 -3.92
N LEU A 144 -2.77 -11.32 -4.29
CA LEU A 144 -2.66 -10.87 -5.68
C LEU A 144 -1.21 -10.56 -6.11
N GLY A 145 -0.25 -10.68 -5.20
CA GLY A 145 1.13 -10.29 -5.47
C GLY A 145 2.13 -10.89 -4.50
N ARG A 146 3.38 -10.48 -4.65
CA ARG A 146 4.50 -10.91 -3.83
C ARG A 146 5.03 -9.72 -3.02
N PHE A 147 5.42 -9.99 -1.79
CA PHE A 147 6.07 -9.02 -0.91
C PHE A 147 7.21 -9.72 -0.17
N SER A 148 8.38 -9.10 -0.12
CA SER A 148 9.56 -9.63 0.55
C SER A 148 9.71 -9.03 1.93
N PHE A 149 9.67 -9.87 2.95
CA PHE A 149 9.78 -9.49 4.36
C PHE A 149 10.51 -10.56 5.17
N GLN A 150 10.95 -10.19 6.35
CA GLN A 150 11.55 -11.08 7.34
C GLN A 150 10.78 -10.95 8.65
N THR A 151 10.37 -12.07 9.23
CA THR A 151 9.77 -12.10 10.56
C THR A 151 10.83 -11.78 11.59
N VAL A 152 10.51 -10.90 12.53
CA VAL A 152 11.39 -10.67 13.67
C VAL A 152 11.24 -11.87 14.61
N SER A 153 12.27 -12.69 14.75
CA SER A 153 12.29 -13.70 15.81
C SER A 153 12.15 -12.97 17.14
N MET A 154 11.06 -13.21 17.86
CA MET A 154 11.00 -12.84 19.27
C MET A 154 12.11 -13.67 19.94
N LYS A 155 13.12 -13.01 20.49
CA LYS A 155 14.05 -13.71 21.39
C LYS A 155 13.20 -14.26 22.55
N PRO A 156 13.38 -15.55 22.92
CA PRO A 156 12.69 -16.11 24.08
C PRO A 156 13.02 -15.34 25.35
#